data_AF-A0A0L8SA57-F1
#
_entry.id   AF-A0A0L8SA57-F1
#
_cell.length_a   1.000
_cell.length_b   1.000
_cell.length_c   1.000
_cell.angle_alpha   90.00
_cell.angle_beta   90.00
_cell.angle_gamma   90.00
#
_symmetry.space_group_name_H-M   'P 1'
#
loop_
_entity.id
_entity.type
_entity.pdbx_description
1 polymer ?
#
loop_
_entity_poly.entity_id
_entity_poly.type
_entity_poly.pdbx_seq_one_letter_code
_entity_poly.pdbx_strand_id
1 'polypeptide(L)'
;MPINRLQSFCAPSMKRTSSTVKENSLLVNKVSHKAIDEAIFKTMKIAKNSPSSERKEKYGILKNHVSFVCNLEINRKLTENAASISNGKLLNLKRDIINAQVLSGFKMDYLMCSAPLQNYLASQLDKNQEIKALSKTDREKVLQIAYELLDNKIDEKIIEKNLKTPTIAAAKELIEIVCKEQLSSIEKDKDLRKRVSTLVSNELKFDFSLDKFAETTLVELDEVFHKYQ
;
A
#
# COMPACT_ATOMS: atom_id res chain seq x y z
N MET A 1 63.19 15.10 41.08
CA MET A 1 64.02 14.30 40.15
C MET A 1 64.37 12.98 40.83
N PRO A 2 64.41 11.81 40.16
CA PRO A 2 64.16 11.52 38.75
C PRO A 2 62.81 10.80 38.48
N ILE A 3 62.48 10.68 37.20
CA ILE A 3 61.18 10.33 36.61
C ILE A 3 61.10 8.80 36.41
N ASN A 4 60.07 8.17 36.99
CA ASN A 4 59.75 6.77 36.74
C ASN A 4 59.07 6.59 35.38
N ARG A 5 59.60 5.64 34.60
CA ARG A 5 59.08 5.16 33.32
C ARG A 5 57.61 4.74 33.45
N LEU A 6 56.71 5.46 32.78
CA LEU A 6 55.36 4.97 32.50
C LEU A 6 55.43 4.02 31.31
N GLN A 7 55.12 2.75 31.58
CA GLN A 7 54.85 1.73 30.58
C GLN A 7 53.62 2.14 29.76
N SER A 8 53.76 2.18 28.42
CA SER A 8 52.63 2.38 27.53
C SER A 8 51.77 1.11 27.50
N PHE A 9 50.62 1.15 28.16
CA PHE A 9 49.56 0.18 27.93
C PHE A 9 48.83 0.56 26.64
N CYS A 10 49.06 -0.23 25.59
CA CYS A 10 48.24 -0.24 24.39
C CYS A 10 47.02 -1.14 24.62
N ALA A 11 45.81 -0.58 24.62
CA ALA A 11 44.55 -1.20 24.17
C ALA A 11 43.38 -0.23 24.34
N PRO A 12 42.27 -0.37 23.59
CA PRO A 12 42.14 -0.76 22.18
C PRO A 12 41.48 0.37 21.36
N SER A 13 41.72 0.43 20.05
CA SER A 13 40.94 1.33 19.19
C SER A 13 39.47 0.90 19.24
N MET A 14 38.61 1.70 19.84
CA MET A 14 37.17 1.57 19.66
C MET A 14 36.88 1.85 18.18
N LYS A 15 36.78 0.78 17.39
CA LYS A 15 36.11 0.83 16.09
C LYS A 15 34.68 1.28 16.41
N ARG A 16 34.35 2.52 16.06
CA ARG A 16 32.96 2.94 15.90
C ARG A 16 32.33 1.94 14.95
N THR A 17 31.51 1.05 15.48
CA THR A 17 30.45 0.40 14.74
C THR A 17 29.53 1.54 14.30
N SER A 18 29.80 2.13 13.14
CA SER A 18 28.76 2.82 12.40
C SER A 18 27.67 1.78 12.22
N SER A 19 26.55 2.00 12.87
CA SER A 19 25.32 1.27 12.64
C SER A 19 25.03 1.39 11.15
N THR A 20 25.49 0.40 10.39
CA THR A 20 24.97 0.11 9.07
C THR A 20 23.47 -0.06 9.29
N VAL A 21 22.75 0.98 8.85
CA VAL A 21 21.39 0.89 8.34
C VAL A 21 21.21 -0.53 7.82
N LYS A 22 20.20 -1.23 8.30
CA LYS A 22 19.77 -2.50 7.71
C LYS A 22 19.40 -2.21 6.26
N GLU A 23 20.40 -2.19 5.39
CA GLU A 23 20.23 -2.36 3.97
C GLU A 23 19.53 -3.71 3.85
N ASN A 24 18.36 -3.69 3.22
CA ASN A 24 17.62 -4.88 2.83
C ASN A 24 18.51 -5.71 1.90
N SER A 25 19.46 -6.47 2.45
CA SER A 25 20.28 -7.44 1.76
C SER A 25 19.47 -8.71 1.53
N LEU A 26 18.36 -8.57 0.81
CA LEU A 26 17.82 -9.70 0.08
C LEU A 26 18.86 -10.03 -0.99
N LEU A 27 19.62 -11.09 -0.74
CA LEU A 27 20.58 -11.71 -1.66
C LEU A 27 19.84 -12.14 -2.95
N VAL A 28 19.59 -11.19 -3.84
CA VAL A 28 19.38 -11.46 -5.27
C VAL A 28 20.77 -11.75 -5.84
N ASN A 29 21.30 -12.94 -5.51
CA ASN A 29 22.71 -13.35 -5.68
C ASN A 29 23.27 -13.33 -7.12
N LYS A 30 22.50 -12.85 -8.10
CA LYS A 30 22.90 -12.79 -9.51
C LYS A 30 22.57 -11.49 -10.23
N VAL A 31 21.82 -10.56 -9.61
CA VAL A 31 21.43 -9.31 -10.29
C VAL A 31 22.23 -8.16 -9.71
N SER A 32 22.97 -7.49 -10.58
CA SER A 32 23.65 -6.26 -10.23
C SER A 32 22.64 -5.17 -9.83
N HIS A 33 22.73 -4.66 -8.60
CA HIS A 33 21.97 -3.48 -8.15
C HIS A 33 22.10 -2.30 -9.13
N LYS A 34 23.25 -2.19 -9.82
CA LYS A 34 23.49 -1.19 -10.85
C LYS A 34 22.48 -1.22 -11.99
N ALA A 35 22.01 -2.41 -12.39
CA ALA A 35 21.02 -2.55 -13.47
C ALA A 35 19.64 -2.01 -13.03
N ILE A 36 19.27 -2.26 -11.77
CA ILE A 36 18.04 -1.74 -11.18
C ILE A 36 18.13 -0.21 -11.08
N ASP A 37 19.23 0.32 -10.57
CA ASP A 37 19.45 1.75 -10.43
C ASP A 37 19.41 2.49 -11.78
N GLU A 38 20.01 1.90 -12.83
CA GLU A 38 19.97 2.48 -14.17
C GLU A 38 18.54 2.49 -14.75
N ALA A 39 17.79 1.42 -14.55
CA ALA A 39 16.38 1.32 -14.97
C ALA A 39 15.51 2.35 -14.24
N ILE A 40 15.70 2.53 -12.93
CA ILE A 40 15.03 3.54 -12.12
C ILE A 40 15.40 4.94 -12.61
N PHE A 41 16.68 5.21 -12.85
CA PHE A 41 17.13 6.51 -13.35
C PHE A 41 16.48 6.87 -14.69
N LYS A 42 16.38 5.92 -15.62
CA LYS A 42 15.67 6.09 -16.91
C LYS A 42 14.18 6.36 -16.69
N THR A 43 13.55 5.67 -15.75
CA THR A 43 12.12 5.85 -15.40
C THR A 43 11.88 7.22 -14.79
N MET A 44 12.73 7.67 -13.88
CA MET A 44 12.66 9.00 -13.26
C MET A 44 12.92 10.14 -14.24
N LYS A 45 13.65 9.92 -15.32
CA LYS A 45 13.76 10.90 -16.42
C LYS A 45 12.43 11.11 -17.13
N ILE A 46 11.66 10.04 -17.38
CA ILE A 46 10.32 10.16 -17.98
C ILE A 46 9.35 10.82 -17.01
N ALA A 47 9.41 10.45 -15.73
CA ALA A 47 8.51 11.00 -14.72
C ALA A 47 8.64 12.54 -14.53
N LYS A 48 9.78 13.11 -14.89
CA LYS A 48 10.01 14.58 -14.92
C LYS A 48 9.29 15.27 -16.08
N ASN A 49 8.96 14.55 -17.15
CA ASN A 49 8.34 15.12 -18.34
C ASN A 49 6.84 15.34 -18.12
N SER A 50 6.28 16.31 -18.83
CA SER A 50 4.82 16.55 -18.82
C SER A 50 4.14 15.52 -19.73
N PRO A 51 2.95 15.00 -19.37
CA PRO A 51 2.23 14.03 -20.20
C PRO A 51 1.63 14.65 -21.47
N SER A 52 1.56 15.98 -21.60
CA SER A 52 1.02 16.66 -22.79
C SER A 52 2.00 17.67 -23.41
N SER A 53 1.81 17.96 -24.70
CA SER A 53 2.52 19.02 -25.46
C SER A 53 2.19 20.43 -24.96
N GLU A 54 1.09 20.60 -24.23
CA GLU A 54 0.74 21.82 -23.50
C GLU A 54 1.39 21.80 -22.11
N ARG A 55 2.52 22.51 -21.96
CA ARG A 55 3.39 22.55 -20.76
C ARG A 55 2.72 23.14 -19.49
N LYS A 56 1.58 22.62 -19.02
CA LYS A 56 0.87 23.20 -17.87
C LYS A 56 1.24 22.57 -16.52
N GLU A 57 1.63 21.29 -16.47
CA GLU A 57 2.14 20.68 -15.22
C GLU A 57 3.44 19.89 -15.44
N LYS A 58 4.56 20.45 -14.94
CA LYS A 58 5.76 19.64 -14.66
C LYS A 58 5.41 18.67 -13.53
N TYR A 59 5.88 17.42 -13.65
CA TYR A 59 5.64 16.35 -12.67
C TYR A 59 4.21 15.80 -12.57
N GLY A 60 3.32 16.08 -13.54
CA GLY A 60 1.98 15.46 -13.57
C GLY A 60 2.02 13.92 -13.55
N ILE A 61 3.06 13.32 -14.14
CA ILE A 61 3.27 11.87 -14.12
C ILE A 61 3.56 11.37 -12.69
N LEU A 62 4.25 12.15 -11.86
CA LEU A 62 4.46 11.81 -10.45
C LEU A 62 3.15 11.85 -9.66
N LYS A 63 2.33 12.90 -9.84
CA LYS A 63 0.99 12.97 -9.23
C LYS A 63 0.13 11.75 -9.60
N ASN A 64 0.16 11.36 -10.88
CA ASN A 64 -0.55 10.17 -11.36
C ASN A 64 -0.02 8.87 -10.75
N HIS A 65 1.30 8.74 -10.57
CA HIS A 65 1.88 7.57 -9.91
C HIS A 65 1.49 7.49 -8.44
N VAL A 66 1.55 8.59 -7.70
CA VAL A 66 1.08 8.63 -6.29
C VAL A 66 -0.39 8.21 -6.22
N SER A 67 -1.24 8.77 -7.10
CA SER A 67 -2.65 8.41 -7.20
C SER A 67 -2.86 6.91 -7.51
N PHE A 68 -2.02 6.32 -8.37
CA PHE A 68 -2.03 4.88 -8.64
C PHE A 68 -1.63 4.07 -7.42
N VAL A 69 -0.56 4.46 -6.71
CA VAL A 69 -0.11 3.74 -5.51
C VAL A 69 -1.18 3.80 -4.41
N CYS A 70 -1.89 4.93 -4.26
CA CYS A 70 -3.04 5.02 -3.36
C CYS A 70 -4.10 3.96 -3.69
N ASN A 71 -4.50 3.87 -4.96
CA ASN A 71 -5.50 2.88 -5.40
C ASN A 71 -5.02 1.44 -5.16
N LEU A 72 -3.75 1.15 -5.48
CA LEU A 72 -3.15 -0.16 -5.26
C LEU A 72 -3.17 -0.55 -3.78
N GLU A 73 -2.79 0.37 -2.89
CA GLU A 73 -2.74 0.14 -1.46
C GLU A 73 -4.14 -0.07 -0.86
N ILE A 74 -5.14 0.74 -1.26
CA ILE A 74 -6.53 0.55 -0.85
C ILE A 74 -7.02 -0.84 -1.25
N ASN A 75 -6.79 -1.24 -2.51
CA ASN A 75 -7.21 -2.56 -2.99
C ASN A 75 -6.48 -3.71 -2.27
N ARG A 76 -5.20 -3.53 -1.94
CA ARG A 76 -4.45 -4.48 -1.11
C ARG A 76 -5.10 -4.66 0.25
N LYS A 77 -5.36 -3.56 0.96
CA LYS A 77 -5.99 -3.58 2.30
C LYS A 77 -7.39 -4.18 2.28
N LEU A 78 -8.20 -3.85 1.28
CA LEU A 78 -9.52 -4.45 1.13
C LEU A 78 -9.45 -5.94 0.83
N THR A 79 -8.47 -6.39 0.04
CA THR A 79 -8.27 -7.81 -0.27
C THR A 79 -7.80 -8.59 0.95
N GLU A 80 -6.83 -8.06 1.72
CA GLU A 80 -6.37 -8.63 2.99
C GLU A 80 -7.53 -8.81 3.99
N ASN A 81 -8.52 -7.91 3.95
CA ASN A 81 -9.69 -7.94 4.83
C ASN A 81 -10.96 -8.50 4.15
N ALA A 82 -10.89 -8.97 2.92
CA ALA A 82 -12.08 -9.47 2.21
C ALA A 82 -12.65 -10.72 2.90
N ALA A 83 -11.78 -11.56 3.48
CA ALA A 83 -12.21 -12.74 4.21
C ALA A 83 -13.04 -12.41 5.47
N SER A 84 -12.80 -11.26 6.11
CA SER A 84 -13.60 -10.84 7.28
C SER A 84 -14.90 -10.15 6.89
N ILE A 85 -15.03 -9.70 5.63
CA ILE A 85 -16.16 -8.98 5.06
C ILE A 85 -16.83 -9.89 4.03
N SER A 86 -17.66 -10.82 4.50
CA SER A 86 -18.36 -11.82 3.68
C SER A 86 -19.36 -11.24 2.67
N ASN A 87 -19.67 -9.94 2.73
CA ASN A 87 -20.63 -9.29 1.85
C ASN A 87 -19.94 -8.37 0.83
N GLY A 88 -19.96 -8.76 -0.45
CA GLY A 88 -19.34 -7.98 -1.54
C GLY A 88 -19.95 -6.59 -1.77
N LYS A 89 -21.25 -6.39 -1.50
CA LYS A 89 -21.87 -5.04 -1.59
C LYS A 89 -21.34 -4.12 -0.50
N LEU A 90 -21.17 -4.63 0.73
CA LEU A 90 -20.58 -3.88 1.83
C LEU A 90 -19.12 -3.55 1.55
N LEU A 91 -18.36 -4.48 0.97
CA LEU A 91 -16.97 -4.25 0.57
C LEU A 91 -16.85 -3.12 -0.46
N ASN A 92 -17.75 -3.07 -1.45
CA ASN A 92 -17.78 -1.99 -2.44
C ASN A 92 -18.13 -0.64 -1.79
N LEU A 93 -19.15 -0.59 -0.93
CA LEU A 93 -19.51 0.63 -0.21
C LEU A 93 -18.35 1.15 0.67
N LYS A 94 -17.64 0.24 1.34
CA LYS A 94 -16.45 0.59 2.12
C LYS A 94 -15.32 1.10 1.23
N ARG A 95 -15.11 0.50 0.06
CA ARG A 95 -14.15 1.01 -0.95
C ARG A 95 -14.49 2.45 -1.34
N ASP A 96 -15.75 2.75 -1.63
CA ASP A 96 -16.17 4.08 -2.07
C ASP A 96 -15.94 5.13 -0.97
N ILE A 97 -16.25 4.80 0.29
CA ILE A 97 -15.98 5.66 1.44
C ILE A 97 -14.47 5.90 1.62
N ILE A 98 -13.66 4.84 1.58
CA ILE A 98 -12.20 4.94 1.71
C ILE A 98 -11.64 5.80 0.58
N ASN A 99 -12.06 5.57 -0.66
CA ASN A 99 -11.64 6.36 -1.81
C ASN A 99 -11.97 7.85 -1.62
N ALA A 100 -13.20 8.17 -1.21
CA ALA A 100 -13.61 9.56 -0.97
C ALA A 100 -12.79 10.23 0.15
N GLN A 101 -12.54 9.52 1.25
CA GLN A 101 -11.74 10.03 2.36
C GLN A 101 -10.27 10.28 1.96
N VAL A 102 -9.67 9.37 1.20
CA VAL A 102 -8.28 9.50 0.73
C VAL A 102 -8.16 10.65 -0.28
N LEU A 103 -9.10 10.77 -1.23
CA LEU A 103 -9.13 11.86 -2.21
C LEU A 103 -9.26 13.22 -1.50
N SER A 104 -10.18 13.32 -0.53
CA SER A 104 -10.38 14.53 0.27
C SER A 104 -9.14 14.86 1.11
N GLY A 105 -8.55 13.86 1.78
CA GLY A 105 -7.38 14.04 2.65
C GLY A 105 -6.15 14.56 1.91
N PHE A 106 -5.95 14.12 0.67
CA PHE A 106 -4.82 14.54 -0.16
C PHE A 106 -5.14 15.59 -1.21
N LYS A 107 -6.39 16.06 -1.29
CA LYS A 107 -6.86 17.01 -2.33
C LYS A 107 -6.53 16.49 -3.73
N MET A 108 -6.79 15.21 -3.97
CA MET A 108 -6.64 14.58 -5.27
C MET A 108 -7.99 14.52 -5.98
N ASP A 109 -7.96 14.67 -7.30
CA ASP A 109 -9.16 14.67 -8.13
C ASP A 109 -9.67 13.24 -8.42
N TYR A 110 -8.75 12.28 -8.50
CA TYR A 110 -9.04 10.88 -8.84
C TYR A 110 -7.94 9.92 -8.35
N LEU A 111 -8.29 8.64 -8.29
CA LEU A 111 -7.39 7.51 -8.06
C LEU A 111 -7.12 6.78 -9.38
N MET A 112 -5.85 6.66 -9.79
CA MET A 112 -5.47 6.03 -11.05
C MET A 112 -5.54 4.51 -10.97
N CYS A 113 -6.05 3.87 -12.02
CA CYS A 113 -6.04 2.41 -12.17
C CYS A 113 -4.84 1.88 -12.98
N SER A 114 -4.16 2.75 -13.72
CA SER A 114 -3.02 2.36 -14.55
C SER A 114 -1.69 2.64 -13.86
N ALA A 115 -0.69 1.80 -14.14
CA ALA A 115 0.67 1.90 -13.61
C ALA A 115 1.76 2.28 -14.65
N PRO A 116 1.68 3.42 -15.37
CA PRO A 116 2.60 3.70 -16.49
C PRO A 116 4.09 3.64 -16.12
N LEU A 117 4.48 4.19 -14.96
CA LEU A 117 5.88 4.20 -14.53
C LEU A 117 6.37 2.80 -14.13
N GLN A 118 5.53 2.00 -13.45
CA GLN A 118 5.88 0.62 -13.13
C GLN A 118 6.02 -0.24 -14.39
N ASN A 119 5.07 -0.10 -15.33
CA ASN A 119 5.14 -0.80 -16.62
C ASN A 119 6.39 -0.42 -17.42
N TYR A 120 6.73 0.88 -17.44
CA TYR A 120 7.95 1.33 -18.09
C TYR A 120 9.21 0.79 -17.40
N LEU A 121 9.25 0.80 -16.06
CA LEU A 121 10.36 0.26 -15.28
C LEU A 121 10.55 -1.23 -15.55
N ALA A 122 9.48 -2.02 -15.51
CA ALA A 122 9.51 -3.44 -15.83
C ALA A 122 10.08 -3.67 -17.25
N SER A 123 9.63 -2.88 -18.23
CA SER A 123 10.18 -2.93 -19.60
C SER A 123 11.66 -2.57 -19.67
N GLN A 124 12.16 -1.64 -18.84
CA GLN A 124 13.60 -1.35 -18.78
C GLN A 124 14.40 -2.49 -18.16
N LEU A 125 13.88 -3.12 -17.11
CA LEU A 125 14.54 -4.27 -16.46
C LEU A 125 14.60 -5.47 -17.39
N ASP A 126 13.56 -5.70 -18.20
CA ASP A 126 13.50 -6.81 -19.17
C ASP A 126 14.49 -6.69 -20.33
N LYS A 127 15.07 -5.50 -20.55
CA LYS A 127 16.17 -5.31 -21.50
C LYS A 127 17.48 -5.91 -20.98
N ASN A 128 17.62 -6.10 -19.67
CA ASN A 128 18.77 -6.77 -19.09
C ASN A 128 18.60 -8.29 -19.21
N GLN A 129 19.53 -8.94 -19.92
CA GLN A 129 19.49 -10.38 -20.17
C GLN A 129 19.60 -11.20 -18.89
N GLU A 130 20.37 -10.75 -17.89
CA GLU A 130 20.52 -11.45 -16.60
C GLU A 130 19.20 -11.48 -15.84
N ILE A 131 18.47 -10.36 -15.83
CA ILE A 131 17.16 -10.25 -15.17
C ILE A 131 16.10 -11.06 -15.93
N LYS A 132 16.15 -11.03 -17.27
CA LYS A 132 15.22 -11.79 -18.12
C LYS A 132 15.40 -13.30 -17.99
N ALA A 133 16.62 -13.76 -17.72
CA ALA A 133 16.95 -15.18 -17.54
C ALA A 133 16.56 -15.73 -16.15
N LEU A 134 16.09 -14.89 -15.22
CA LEU A 134 15.66 -15.32 -13.90
C LEU A 134 14.39 -16.18 -13.95
N SER A 135 14.19 -16.97 -12.90
CA SER A 135 12.91 -17.64 -12.64
C SER A 135 11.80 -16.60 -12.48
N LYS A 136 10.54 -17.01 -12.72
CA LYS A 136 9.37 -16.13 -12.53
C LYS A 136 9.34 -15.53 -11.12
N THR A 137 9.56 -16.35 -10.10
CA THR A 137 9.55 -15.93 -8.69
C THR A 137 10.67 -14.96 -8.35
N ASP A 138 11.87 -15.16 -8.90
CA ASP A 138 12.99 -14.26 -8.63
C ASP A 138 12.84 -12.94 -9.38
N ARG A 139 12.30 -12.98 -10.59
CA ARG A 139 11.95 -11.77 -11.36
C ARG A 139 10.87 -10.95 -10.65
N GLU A 140 9.86 -11.59 -10.07
CA GLU A 140 8.85 -10.91 -9.25
C GLU A 140 9.45 -10.23 -8.03
N LYS A 141 10.40 -10.88 -7.31
CA LYS A 141 11.13 -10.25 -6.20
C LYS A 141 11.95 -9.04 -6.65
N VAL A 142 12.65 -9.15 -7.79
CA VAL A 142 13.41 -8.03 -8.36
C VAL A 142 12.50 -6.87 -8.72
N LEU A 143 11.35 -7.14 -9.35
CA LEU A 143 10.36 -6.12 -9.68
C LEU A 143 9.81 -5.43 -8.42
N GLN A 144 9.50 -6.20 -7.38
CA GLN A 144 9.02 -5.67 -6.11
C GLN A 144 10.04 -4.69 -5.50
N ILE A 145 11.32 -5.10 -5.42
CA ILE A 145 12.40 -4.24 -4.94
C ILE A 145 12.53 -2.98 -5.82
N ALA A 146 12.46 -3.13 -7.14
CA ALA A 146 12.58 -2.01 -8.06
C ALA A 146 11.40 -1.01 -7.92
N TYR A 147 10.18 -1.50 -7.68
CA TYR A 147 9.02 -0.64 -7.41
C TYR A 147 9.15 0.11 -6.08
N GLU A 148 9.63 -0.54 -5.02
CA GLU A 148 9.88 0.13 -3.75
C GLU A 148 10.96 1.21 -3.86
N LEU A 149 12.06 0.92 -4.57
CA LEU A 149 13.10 1.91 -4.83
C LEU A 149 12.61 3.06 -5.71
N LEU A 150 11.74 2.79 -6.70
CA LEU A 150 11.09 3.82 -7.50
C LEU A 150 10.22 4.72 -6.61
N ASP A 151 9.37 4.15 -5.76
CA ASP A 151 8.52 4.90 -4.83
C ASP A 151 9.37 5.82 -3.93
N ASN A 152 10.46 5.30 -3.35
CA ASN A 152 11.39 6.09 -2.53
C ASN A 152 12.02 7.25 -3.30
N LYS A 153 12.41 7.02 -4.57
CA LYS A 153 12.98 8.07 -5.42
C LYS A 153 11.95 9.12 -5.83
N ILE A 154 10.68 8.74 -5.93
CA ILE A 154 9.58 9.68 -6.15
C ILE A 154 9.38 10.55 -4.91
N ASP A 155 9.39 9.97 -3.71
CA ASP A 155 9.28 10.69 -2.45
C ASP A 155 10.42 11.69 -2.26
N GLU A 156 11.67 11.26 -2.48
CA GLU A 156 12.83 12.15 -2.51
C GLU A 156 12.60 13.34 -3.48
N LYS A 157 12.01 13.09 -4.65
CA LYS A 157 11.76 14.14 -5.65
C LYS A 157 10.65 15.10 -5.24
N ILE A 158 9.58 14.60 -4.63
CA ILE A 158 8.47 15.39 -4.12
C ILE A 158 8.98 16.35 -3.04
N ILE A 159 9.81 15.87 -2.12
CA ILE A 159 10.43 16.65 -1.05
C ILE A 159 11.42 17.67 -1.63
N GLU A 160 12.37 17.23 -2.46
CA GLU A 160 13.40 18.10 -3.05
C GLU A 160 12.79 19.25 -3.87
N LYS A 161 11.65 19.03 -4.53
CA LYS A 161 10.98 20.02 -5.36
C LYS A 161 9.80 20.71 -4.69
N ASN A 162 9.53 20.39 -3.42
CA ASN A 162 8.41 20.94 -2.66
C ASN A 162 7.09 20.89 -3.45
N LEU A 163 6.77 19.73 -4.02
CA LEU A 163 5.57 19.56 -4.84
C LEU A 163 4.32 19.56 -3.96
N LYS A 164 3.20 20.09 -4.48
CA LYS A 164 1.87 20.05 -3.83
C LYS A 164 1.21 18.68 -3.98
N THR A 165 1.95 17.62 -3.71
CA THR A 165 1.49 16.23 -3.80
C THR A 165 2.05 15.50 -2.58
N PRO A 166 1.26 14.65 -1.90
CA PRO A 166 1.77 13.89 -0.78
C PRO A 166 2.87 12.93 -1.22
N THR A 167 3.80 12.63 -0.33
CA THR A 167 4.70 11.49 -0.51
C THR A 167 3.91 10.18 -0.46
N ILE A 168 4.39 9.17 -1.16
CA ILE A 168 3.86 7.81 -1.17
C ILE A 168 3.89 7.22 0.24
N ALA A 169 4.95 7.49 1.02
CA ALA A 169 5.01 7.07 2.42
C ALA A 169 3.84 7.65 3.24
N ALA A 170 3.60 8.97 3.17
CA ALA A 170 2.48 9.60 3.86
C ALA A 170 1.12 9.11 3.33
N ALA A 171 1.04 8.84 2.02
CA ALA A 171 -0.15 8.27 1.41
C ALA A 171 -0.50 6.89 1.97
N LYS A 172 0.48 5.99 2.06
CA LYS A 172 0.30 4.66 2.65
C LYS A 172 -0.12 4.73 4.12
N GLU A 173 0.48 5.63 4.90
CA GLU A 173 0.13 5.84 6.31
C GLU A 173 -1.32 6.31 6.49
N LEU A 174 -1.77 7.32 5.73
CA LEU A 174 -3.15 7.78 5.79
C LEU A 174 -4.13 6.67 5.38
N ILE A 175 -3.83 5.94 4.32
CA ILE A 175 -4.66 4.82 3.86
C ILE A 175 -4.75 3.75 4.93
N GLU A 176 -3.66 3.46 5.64
CA GLU A 176 -3.68 2.52 6.75
C GLU A 176 -4.61 2.98 7.88
N ILE A 177 -4.57 4.26 8.25
CA ILE A 177 -5.45 4.85 9.26
C ILE A 177 -6.92 4.76 8.81
N VAL A 178 -7.22 5.24 7.61
CA VAL A 178 -8.57 5.26 7.03
C VAL A 178 -9.13 3.84 6.90
N CYS A 179 -8.33 2.89 6.40
CA CYS A 179 -8.75 1.49 6.32
C CYS A 179 -9.02 0.91 7.71
N LYS A 180 -8.14 1.13 8.69
CA LYS A 180 -8.35 0.64 10.07
C LYS A 180 -9.63 1.20 10.68
N GLU A 181 -9.91 2.49 10.50
CA GLU A 181 -11.14 3.12 10.99
C GLU A 181 -12.38 2.48 10.33
N GLN A 182 -12.38 2.39 8.99
CA GLN A 182 -13.53 1.87 8.25
C GLN A 182 -13.77 0.39 8.44
N LEU A 183 -12.71 -0.39 8.67
CA LEU A 183 -12.80 -1.84 8.83
C LEU A 183 -13.04 -2.28 10.29
N SER A 184 -12.48 -1.58 11.28
CA SER A 184 -12.77 -1.85 12.70
C SER A 184 -14.24 -1.57 13.08
N SER A 185 -14.92 -0.65 12.38
CA SER A 185 -16.37 -0.46 12.54
C SER A 185 -17.16 -1.74 12.24
N ILE A 186 -16.68 -2.61 11.36
CA ILE A 186 -17.36 -3.86 10.98
C ILE A 186 -17.33 -4.87 12.12
N GLU A 187 -16.21 -4.96 12.84
CA GLU A 187 -16.09 -5.83 14.03
C GLU A 187 -17.04 -5.36 15.14
N LYS A 188 -17.08 -4.04 15.38
CA LYS A 188 -18.02 -3.44 16.36
C LYS A 188 -19.47 -3.70 16.00
N ASP A 189 -19.84 -3.60 14.72
CA ASP A 189 -21.19 -3.88 14.25
C ASP A 189 -21.58 -5.35 14.42
N LYS A 190 -20.64 -6.29 14.19
CA LYS A 190 -20.88 -7.72 14.45
C LYS A 190 -21.11 -7.99 15.94
N ASP A 191 -20.31 -7.39 16.82
CA ASP A 191 -20.47 -7.54 18.26
C ASP A 191 -21.78 -6.94 18.77
N LEU A 192 -22.18 -5.78 18.23
CA LEU A 192 -23.48 -5.16 18.53
C LEU A 192 -24.64 -6.06 18.09
N ARG A 193 -24.60 -6.61 16.86
CA ARG A 193 -25.64 -7.54 16.37
C ARG A 193 -25.76 -8.78 17.24
N LYS A 194 -24.63 -9.37 17.65
CA LYS A 194 -24.63 -10.51 18.58
C LYS A 194 -25.26 -10.13 19.92
N ARG A 195 -24.84 -9.02 20.52
CA ARG A 195 -25.39 -8.54 21.80
C ARG A 195 -26.90 -8.30 21.72
N VAL A 196 -27.37 -7.64 20.65
CA VAL A 196 -28.81 -7.41 20.45
C VAL A 196 -29.55 -8.73 20.24
N SER A 197 -29.00 -9.65 19.45
CA SER A 197 -29.58 -10.99 19.25
C SER A 197 -29.73 -11.73 20.59
N THR A 198 -28.70 -11.71 21.43
CA THR A 198 -28.71 -12.33 22.76
C THR A 198 -29.74 -11.65 23.68
N LEU A 199 -29.78 -10.32 23.71
CA LEU A 199 -30.75 -9.56 24.51
C LEU A 199 -32.19 -9.89 24.11
N VAL A 200 -32.50 -9.84 22.82
CA VAL A 200 -33.84 -10.15 22.31
C VAL A 200 -34.21 -11.60 22.57
N SER A 201 -33.27 -12.54 22.40
CA SER A 201 -33.53 -13.96 22.66
C SER A 201 -33.83 -14.24 24.12
N ASN A 202 -33.07 -13.62 25.03
CA ASN A 202 -33.27 -13.78 26.47
C ASN A 202 -34.62 -13.21 26.91
N GLU A 203 -35.02 -12.06 26.37
CA GLU A 203 -36.22 -11.35 26.82
C GLU A 203 -37.50 -11.94 26.23
N LEU A 204 -37.45 -12.37 24.97
CA LEU A 204 -38.60 -12.99 24.29
C LEU A 204 -38.65 -14.51 24.48
N LYS A 205 -37.64 -15.11 25.10
CA LYS A 205 -37.49 -16.58 25.29
C LYS A 205 -37.65 -17.37 23.99
N PHE A 206 -37.17 -16.80 22.88
CA PHE A 206 -37.15 -17.41 21.56
C PHE A 206 -35.75 -17.29 20.96
N ASP A 207 -35.31 -18.29 20.20
CA ASP A 207 -33.98 -18.26 19.55
C ASP A 207 -33.98 -17.25 18.39
N PHE A 208 -33.55 -16.02 18.67
CA PHE A 208 -33.51 -14.93 17.72
C PHE A 208 -32.06 -14.56 17.37
N SER A 209 -31.75 -14.61 16.07
CA SER A 209 -30.45 -14.20 15.54
C SER A 209 -30.64 -13.16 14.45
N LEU A 210 -30.09 -11.96 14.65
CA LEU A 210 -30.05 -10.92 13.60
C LEU A 210 -29.26 -11.36 12.37
N ASP A 211 -28.28 -12.26 12.55
CA ASP A 211 -27.51 -12.82 11.44
C ASP A 211 -28.39 -13.71 10.56
N LYS A 212 -29.26 -14.55 11.17
CA LYS A 212 -30.25 -15.35 10.46
C LYS A 212 -31.42 -14.53 9.95
N PHE A 213 -31.85 -13.50 10.69
CA PHE A 213 -33.01 -12.68 10.36
C PHE A 213 -32.88 -12.04 8.96
N ALA A 214 -31.68 -11.58 8.59
CA ALA A 214 -31.46 -11.02 7.26
C ALA A 214 -31.61 -12.07 6.14
N GLU A 215 -31.17 -13.32 6.36
CA GLU A 215 -31.34 -14.41 5.40
C GLU A 215 -32.80 -14.87 5.32
N THR A 216 -33.46 -15.11 6.46
CA THR A 216 -34.85 -15.59 6.47
C THR A 216 -35.81 -14.54 5.94
N THR A 217 -35.64 -13.26 6.29
CA THR A 217 -36.54 -12.18 5.83
C THR A 217 -36.40 -11.92 4.34
N LEU A 218 -35.18 -12.03 3.77
CA LEU A 218 -35.00 -11.90 2.31
C LEU A 218 -35.64 -13.06 1.55
N VAL A 219 -35.51 -14.30 2.06
CA VAL A 219 -36.14 -15.48 1.46
C VAL A 219 -37.67 -15.43 1.59
N GLU A 220 -38.20 -15.07 2.75
CA GLU A 220 -39.65 -14.92 2.97
C GLU A 220 -40.25 -13.76 2.15
N LEU A 221 -39.51 -12.66 1.98
CA LEU A 221 -39.94 -11.57 1.09
C LEU A 221 -39.95 -12.00 -0.38
N ASP A 222 -38.93 -12.73 -0.85
CA ASP A 222 -38.90 -13.27 -2.22
C ASP A 222 -40.07 -14.24 -2.46
N GLU A 223 -40.42 -15.09 -1.49
CA GLU A 223 -41.60 -15.96 -1.58
C GLU A 223 -42.91 -15.15 -1.65
N VAL A 224 -43.03 -14.06 -0.90
CA VAL A 224 -44.18 -13.15 -0.99
C VAL A 224 -44.22 -12.45 -2.36
N PHE A 225 -43.08 -11.97 -2.87
CA PHE A 225 -43.01 -11.31 -4.17
C PHE A 225 -43.34 -12.26 -5.33
N HIS A 226 -42.97 -13.54 -5.25
CA HIS A 226 -43.37 -14.56 -6.22
C HIS A 226 -44.83 -14.98 -6.13
N LYS A 227 -45.48 -14.81 -4.98
CA LYS A 227 -46.90 -15.15 -4.80
C LYS A 227 -47.86 -14.11 -5.41
N TYR A 228 -47.34 -12.93 -5.74
CA TYR A 228 -48.10 -11.81 -6.32
C TYR A 228 -47.58 -11.36 -7.70
N GLN A 229 -46.80 -12.21 -8.38
CA GLN A 229 -46.54 -12.15 -9.83
C GLN A 229 -47.42 -13.16 -10.57
#